data_AF-A0A2E6YLD7-F1
#
_entry.id   AF-A0A2E6YLD7-F1
#
_cell.length_a   1.000
_cell.length_b   1.000
_cell.length_c   1.000
_cell.angle_alpha   90.00
_cell.angle_beta   90.00
_cell.angle_gamma   90.00
#
_symmetry.space_group_name_H-M   'P 1'
#
loop_
_entity.id
_entity.type
_entity.pdbx_description
1 polymer ?
#
loop_
_entity_poly.entity_id
_entity_poly.type
_entity_poly.pdbx_seq_one_letter_code
_entity_poly.pdbx_strand_id
1 'polypeptide(L)'
;MLEKKDEIGKEIAFNAKIEDYLTERSHIFALAMKRYFGSKAEIVAFEYDYMTESSRTFLKHCFVEMNGKRVDALGLLSNERLQEYCKEEGYYFENRMTESELLKRIQSDILWSEPRKLEVYLLIEHIRKHIDNYKN
;
A
#
# COMPACT_ATOMS: atom_id res chain seq x y z
N MET A 1 -33.61 -18.56 27.27
CA MET A 1 -32.15 -18.71 27.45
C MET A 1 -31.59 -19.01 26.07
N LEU A 2 -31.13 -18.04 25.26
CA LEU A 2 -29.82 -17.37 25.32
C LEU A 2 -28.76 -18.39 25.74
N GLU A 3 -27.86 -18.84 24.87
CA GLU A 3 -26.72 -18.07 24.34
C GLU A 3 -26.43 -18.47 22.87
N LYS A 4 -26.46 -17.56 21.89
CA LYS A 4 -25.31 -16.72 21.48
C LYS A 4 -24.00 -17.50 21.35
N LYS A 5 -23.93 -18.40 20.36
CA LYS A 5 -22.67 -18.84 19.75
C LYS A 5 -22.92 -18.83 18.25
N ASP A 6 -22.16 -17.98 17.53
CA ASP A 6 -21.98 -17.95 16.05
C ASP A 6 -22.04 -16.55 15.41
N GLU A 7 -21.74 -15.48 16.15
CA GLU A 7 -21.57 -14.15 15.54
C GLU A 7 -20.12 -13.62 15.54
N ILE A 8 -19.20 -14.22 16.31
CA ILE A 8 -17.80 -13.72 16.41
C ILE A 8 -16.92 -14.18 15.22
N GLY A 9 -17.32 -15.23 14.50
CA GLY A 9 -16.53 -15.81 13.40
C GLY A 9 -16.74 -15.20 12.01
N LYS A 10 -17.69 -14.27 11.84
CA LYS A 10 -18.02 -13.68 10.52
C LYS A 10 -17.57 -12.22 10.35
N GLU A 11 -17.27 -11.51 11.43
CA GLU A 11 -16.78 -10.12 11.34
C GLU A 11 -15.27 -10.01 11.07
N ILE A 12 -14.46 -10.98 11.49
CA ILE A 12 -13.00 -10.94 11.31
C ILE A 12 -12.58 -11.22 9.85
N ALA A 13 -13.38 -11.98 9.10
CA ALA A 13 -13.07 -12.35 7.71
C ALA A 13 -13.43 -11.27 6.66
N PHE A 14 -14.16 -10.22 7.05
CA PHE A 14 -14.56 -9.13 6.15
C PHE A 14 -13.62 -7.93 6.24
N ASN A 15 -13.10 -7.62 7.44
CA ASN A 15 -12.13 -6.54 7.63
C ASN A 15 -10.75 -6.87 7.03
N ALA A 16 -10.28 -8.11 7.18
CA ALA A 16 -9.04 -8.55 6.53
C ALA A 16 -9.08 -8.33 5.01
N LYS A 17 -10.21 -8.61 4.34
CA LYS A 17 -10.33 -8.43 2.88
C LYS A 17 -10.30 -6.98 2.41
N ILE A 18 -10.80 -6.04 3.21
CA ILE A 18 -10.80 -4.61 2.83
C ILE A 18 -9.42 -4.01 3.09
N GLU A 19 -8.80 -4.33 4.22
CA GLU A 19 -7.46 -3.87 4.52
C GLU A 19 -6.41 -4.46 3.59
N ASP A 20 -6.48 -5.76 3.29
CA ASP A 20 -5.61 -6.41 2.31
C ASP A 20 -5.81 -5.77 0.92
N TYR A 21 -7.06 -5.48 0.55
CA TYR A 21 -7.38 -4.83 -0.72
C TYR A 21 -6.85 -3.39 -0.80
N LEU A 22 -6.95 -2.60 0.28
CA LEU A 22 -6.41 -1.23 0.33
C LEU A 22 -4.89 -1.21 0.36
N THR A 23 -4.28 -2.19 1.03
CA THR A 23 -2.83 -2.45 1.07
C THR A 23 -2.31 -2.75 -0.33
N GLU A 24 -2.91 -3.71 -1.03
CA GLU A 24 -2.55 -4.07 -2.41
C GLU A 24 -2.64 -2.87 -3.37
N ARG A 25 -3.72 -2.07 -3.28
CA ARG A 25 -3.92 -0.91 -4.16
C ARG A 25 -2.89 0.19 -3.90
N SER A 26 -2.48 0.39 -2.65
CA SER A 26 -1.43 1.35 -2.30
C SER A 26 -0.09 0.98 -2.94
N HIS A 27 0.22 -0.31 -3.05
CA HIS A 27 1.45 -0.82 -3.66
C HIS A 27 1.45 -0.63 -5.19
N ILE A 28 0.33 -0.97 -5.83
CA ILE A 28 0.12 -0.77 -7.27
C ILE A 28 0.21 0.72 -7.62
N PHE A 29 -0.38 1.58 -6.80
CA PHE A 29 -0.28 3.03 -6.96
C PHE A 29 1.18 3.53 -6.85
N ALA A 30 1.90 3.12 -5.81
CA ALA A 30 3.30 3.51 -5.64
C ALA A 30 4.18 3.07 -6.82
N LEU A 31 3.97 1.86 -7.35
CA LEU A 31 4.65 1.38 -8.57
C LEU A 31 4.33 2.25 -9.79
N ALA A 32 3.05 2.55 -10.03
CA ALA A 32 2.64 3.36 -11.17
C ALA A 32 3.25 4.77 -11.11
N MET A 33 3.19 5.40 -9.94
CA MET A 33 3.79 6.71 -9.69
C MET A 33 5.31 6.69 -9.89
N LYS A 34 5.99 5.68 -9.35
CA LYS A 34 7.45 5.52 -9.51
C LYS A 34 7.85 5.39 -10.98
N ARG A 35 7.12 4.56 -11.75
CA ARG A 35 7.41 4.34 -13.17
C ARG A 35 7.15 5.57 -14.03
N TYR A 36 6.10 6.32 -13.73
CA TYR A 36 5.79 7.53 -14.50
C TYR A 36 6.72 8.71 -14.16
N PHE A 37 6.94 8.98 -12.87
CA PHE A 37 7.72 10.14 -12.43
C PHE A 37 9.22 9.87 -12.25
N GLY A 38 9.64 8.61 -12.29
CA GLY A 38 11.04 8.20 -12.22
C GLY A 38 11.71 8.62 -10.91
N SER A 39 12.82 9.35 -11.02
CA SER A 39 13.57 9.83 -9.84
C SER A 39 12.81 10.87 -9.02
N LYS A 40 11.75 11.48 -9.55
CA LYS A 40 10.95 12.49 -8.84
C LYS A 40 9.96 11.90 -7.84
N ALA A 41 9.71 10.60 -7.90
CA ALA A 41 8.87 9.86 -6.97
C ALA A 41 9.72 8.86 -6.20
N GLU A 42 9.68 8.96 -4.88
CA GLU A 42 10.35 8.04 -3.98
C GLU A 42 9.32 7.13 -3.31
N ILE A 43 9.54 5.81 -3.35
CA ILE A 43 8.64 4.86 -2.72
C ILE A 43 8.98 4.82 -1.23
N VAL A 44 7.97 5.03 -0.41
CA VAL A 44 8.05 4.85 1.04
C VAL A 44 7.02 3.81 1.44
N ALA A 45 7.47 2.78 2.13
CA ALA A 45 6.66 1.76 2.70
C ALA A 45 6.46 2.02 4.20
N PHE A 46 5.26 1.72 4.64
CA PHE A 46 4.97 1.56 6.04
C PHE A 46 4.98 0.06 6.36
N GLU A 47 5.94 -0.35 7.17
CA GLU A 47 6.15 -1.73 7.58
C GLU A 47 5.85 -1.90 9.08
N TYR A 48 5.49 -3.12 9.46
CA TYR A 48 5.33 -3.47 10.86
C TYR A 48 5.99 -4.81 11.18
N ASP A 49 6.49 -4.92 12.40
CA ASP A 49 7.08 -6.14 12.96
C ASP A 49 6.17 -6.71 14.05
N TYR A 50 5.71 -7.95 13.85
CA TYR A 50 5.11 -8.73 14.93
C TYR A 50 6.27 -9.19 15.81
N MET A 51 6.31 -8.73 17.07
CA MET A 51 7.24 -9.19 18.11
C MET A 51 7.07 -10.69 18.39
N THR A 52 7.49 -11.52 17.45
CA THR A 52 7.48 -12.97 17.47
C THR A 52 8.89 -13.41 17.09
N GLU A 53 9.30 -14.59 17.57
CA GLU A 53 10.68 -15.09 17.45
C GLU A 53 11.19 -15.19 16.00
N SER A 54 10.30 -15.14 15.01
CA SER A 54 10.63 -14.85 13.61
C SER A 54 10.45 -13.36 13.35
N SER A 55 11.53 -12.59 13.36
CA SER A 55 11.59 -11.17 12.96
C SER A 55 11.21 -11.00 11.48
N ARG A 56 9.92 -11.09 11.17
CA ARG A 56 9.36 -11.01 9.83
C ARG A 56 8.64 -9.67 9.71
N THR A 57 9.18 -8.79 8.89
CA THR A 57 8.54 -7.51 8.57
C THR A 57 7.49 -7.70 7.50
N PHE A 58 6.32 -7.11 7.72
CA PHE A 58 5.20 -7.15 6.79
C PHE A 58 4.92 -5.78 6.22
N LEU A 59 4.63 -5.75 4.92
CA LEU A 59 4.32 -4.53 4.19
C LEU A 59 2.83 -4.18 4.41
N LYS A 60 2.54 -3.11 5.18
CA LYS A 60 1.15 -2.68 5.48
C LYS A 60 0.64 -1.63 4.50
N HIS A 61 1.49 -0.72 4.04
CA HIS A 61 1.07 0.35 3.13
C HIS A 61 2.25 0.88 2.31
N CYS A 62 1.99 1.34 1.08
CA CYS A 62 2.97 2.12 0.31
C CYS A 62 2.39 3.45 -0.14
N PHE A 63 3.23 4.47 -0.06
CA PHE A 63 2.96 5.78 -0.61
C PHE A 63 4.20 6.27 -1.37
N VAL A 64 4.04 7.37 -2.09
CA VAL A 64 5.15 8.06 -2.75
C VAL A 64 5.38 9.42 -2.14
N GLU A 65 6.65 9.75 -1.92
CA GLU A 65 7.08 11.10 -1.57
C GLU A 65 7.56 11.83 -2.82
N MET A 66 6.98 13.00 -3.05
CA MET A 66 7.28 13.86 -4.20
C MET A 66 7.31 15.32 -3.73
N ASN A 67 8.46 15.98 -3.86
CA ASN A 67 8.65 17.38 -3.44
C ASN A 67 8.19 17.64 -1.98
N GLY A 68 8.52 16.72 -1.06
CA GLY A 68 8.15 16.81 0.36
C GLY A 68 6.67 16.56 0.65
N LYS A 69 5.86 16.16 -0.35
CA LYS A 69 4.47 15.75 -0.16
C LYS A 69 4.36 14.24 -0.26
N ARG A 70 3.56 13.65 0.64
CA ARG A 70 3.26 12.22 0.67
C ARG A 70 1.92 11.98 -0.03
N VAL A 71 1.87 11.03 -0.95
CA VAL A 71 0.68 10.73 -1.76
C VAL A 71 0.47 9.23 -1.85
N ASP A 72 -0.75 8.78 -1.62
CA ASP A 72 -1.19 7.40 -1.82
C ASP A 72 -2.35 7.35 -2.83
N ALA A 73 -2.94 6.15 -2.99
CA ALA A 73 -4.09 5.95 -3.88
C ALA A 73 -5.33 6.79 -3.50
N LEU A 74 -5.38 7.33 -2.29
CA LEU A 74 -6.47 8.13 -1.76
C LEU A 74 -6.14 9.63 -1.72
N GLY A 75 -4.98 10.04 -2.23
CA GLY A 75 -4.58 11.44 -2.40
C GLY A 75 -3.46 11.85 -1.45
N LEU A 76 -3.50 13.11 -0.99
CA LEU A 76 -2.49 13.63 -0.05
C LEU A 76 -2.60 12.90 1.28
N LEU A 77 -1.45 12.45 1.78
CA LEU A 77 -1.35 11.68 3.00
C LEU A 77 -0.79 12.56 4.13
N SER A 78 -1.59 12.76 5.17
CA SER A 78 -1.17 13.46 6.39
C SER A 78 -0.53 12.49 7.39
N ASN A 79 0.26 13.03 8.33
CA ASN A 79 0.83 12.23 9.41
C ASN A 79 -0.25 11.64 10.33
N GLU A 80 -1.36 12.35 10.55
CA GLU A 80 -2.50 11.86 11.34
C GLU A 80 -3.11 10.61 10.70
N ARG A 81 -3.28 10.62 9.37
CA ARG A 81 -3.78 9.47 8.61
C ARG A 81 -2.79 8.31 8.58
N LEU A 82 -1.49 8.59 8.54
CA LEU A 82 -0.45 7.57 8.72
C LEU A 82 -0.56 6.90 10.09
N GLN A 83 -0.76 7.68 11.15
CA GLN A 83 -0.94 7.15 12.50
C GLN A 83 -2.18 6.28 12.64
N GLU A 84 -3.24 6.53 11.87
CA GLU A 84 -4.41 5.64 11.84
C GLU A 84 -4.08 4.23 11.34
N TYR A 85 -3.17 4.09 10.37
CA TYR A 85 -2.66 2.78 9.94
C TYR A 85 -1.80 2.08 11.01
N CYS A 86 -1.34 2.80 12.03
CA CYS A 86 -0.47 2.31 13.10
C CYS A 86 -1.21 1.93 14.39
N LYS A 87 -2.53 2.13 14.45
CA LYS A 87 -3.28 2.00 15.72
C LYS A 87 -3.44 0.56 16.18
N GLU A 88 -3.14 -0.42 15.35
CA GLU A 88 -3.18 -1.84 15.70
C GLU A 88 -1.83 -2.31 16.27
N GLU A 89 -1.81 -3.37 17.07
CA GLU A 89 -0.62 -3.78 17.84
C GLU A 89 0.61 -4.08 16.95
N GLY A 90 1.77 -3.46 17.24
CA GLY A 90 3.03 -3.71 16.52
C GLY A 90 4.05 -2.57 16.62
N TYR A 91 5.31 -2.85 16.29
CA TYR A 91 6.32 -1.80 16.05
C TYR A 91 6.28 -1.40 14.58
N TYR A 92 5.94 -0.15 14.33
CA TYR A 92 5.84 0.39 12.97
C TYR A 92 7.03 1.26 12.61
N PHE A 93 7.44 1.20 11.35
CA PHE A 93 8.50 2.05 10.84
C PHE A 93 8.31 2.37 9.35
N GLU A 94 8.82 3.53 8.95
CA GLU A 94 8.92 3.94 7.56
C GLU A 94 10.20 3.37 6.95
N ASN A 95 10.07 2.74 5.79
CA ASN A 95 11.18 2.21 5.02
C ASN A 95 11.18 2.78 3.60
N ARG A 96 12.30 3.36 3.17
CA ARG A 96 12.48 3.88 1.81
C ARG A 96 12.99 2.74 0.94
N MET A 97 12.36 2.51 -0.21
CA MET A 97 12.69 1.36 -1.05
C MET A 97 12.73 1.67 -2.53
N THR A 98 13.48 0.86 -3.26
CA THR A 98 13.52 0.84 -4.72
C THR A 98 12.30 0.14 -5.30
N GLU A 99 12.05 0.36 -6.60
CA GLU A 99 11.00 -0.39 -7.32
C GLU A 99 11.25 -1.91 -7.26
N SER A 100 12.52 -2.34 -7.35
CA SER A 100 12.87 -3.75 -7.31
C SER A 100 12.55 -4.39 -5.96
N GLU A 101 12.81 -3.68 -4.86
CA GLU A 101 12.49 -4.14 -3.51
C GLU A 101 10.98 -4.23 -3.31
N LEU A 102 10.22 -3.21 -3.71
CA LEU A 102 8.76 -3.25 -3.65
C LEU A 102 8.21 -4.43 -4.48
N LEU A 103 8.72 -4.66 -5.69
CA LEU A 103 8.29 -5.79 -6.52
C LEU A 103 8.57 -7.15 -5.87
N LYS A 104 9.73 -7.32 -5.22
CA LYS A 104 10.05 -8.56 -4.49
C LYS A 104 9.06 -8.80 -3.34
N ARG A 105 8.72 -7.75 -2.60
CA ARG A 105 7.74 -7.81 -1.49
C ARG A 105 6.33 -8.09 -2.00
N ILE A 106 5.89 -7.40 -3.05
CA ILE A 106 4.62 -7.68 -3.71
C ILE A 106 4.60 -9.12 -4.20
N GLN A 107 5.67 -9.67 -4.79
CA GLN A 107 5.68 -11.07 -5.24
C GLN A 107 5.59 -12.09 -4.10
N SER A 108 6.14 -11.77 -2.92
CA SER A 108 6.08 -12.67 -1.76
C SER A 108 4.75 -12.58 -1.01
N ASP A 109 4.15 -11.38 -0.97
CA ASP A 109 3.03 -11.08 -0.08
C ASP A 109 1.70 -10.99 -0.87
N ILE A 110 1.76 -10.72 -2.17
CA ILE A 110 0.63 -10.50 -3.07
C ILE A 110 0.82 -11.42 -4.29
N LEU A 111 -0.24 -12.02 -4.80
CA LEU A 111 -0.15 -12.85 -6.01
C LEU A 111 0.11 -11.97 -7.25
N TRP A 112 1.39 -11.60 -7.47
CA TRP A 112 1.82 -10.75 -8.59
C TRP A 112 1.55 -11.44 -9.92
N SER A 113 0.45 -11.05 -10.54
CA SER A 113 -0.15 -11.72 -11.70
C SER A 113 -0.31 -10.74 -12.87
N GLU A 114 -0.56 -11.27 -14.08
CA GLU A 114 -0.81 -10.45 -15.26
C GLU A 114 -1.93 -9.40 -15.07
N PRO A 115 -3.06 -9.68 -14.40
CA PRO A 115 -4.04 -8.66 -14.06
C PRO A 115 -3.47 -7.47 -13.28
N ARG A 116 -2.54 -7.72 -12.33
CA ARG A 116 -1.91 -6.66 -11.53
C ARG A 116 -0.90 -5.85 -12.34
N LYS A 117 -0.16 -6.50 -13.25
CA LYS A 117 0.71 -5.80 -14.21
C LYS A 117 -0.10 -4.89 -15.13
N LEU A 118 -1.23 -5.37 -15.64
CA LEU A 118 -2.15 -4.59 -16.45
C LEU A 118 -2.72 -3.41 -15.67
N GLU A 119 -3.06 -3.61 -14.40
CA GLU A 119 -3.55 -2.55 -13.52
C GLU A 119 -2.53 -1.41 -13.35
N VAL A 120 -1.25 -1.74 -13.08
CA VAL A 120 -0.17 -0.74 -13.03
C VAL A 120 -0.07 0.02 -14.36
N TYR A 121 -0.11 -0.70 -15.48
CA TYR A 121 -0.06 -0.09 -16.81
C TYR A 121 -1.22 0.88 -17.05
N LEU A 122 -2.46 0.45 -16.79
CA LEU A 122 -3.65 1.28 -16.97
C LEU A 122 -3.62 2.53 -16.09
N LEU A 123 -3.10 2.41 -14.86
CA LEU A 123 -2.94 3.55 -13.97
C LEU A 123 -1.89 4.54 -14.49
N ILE A 124 -0.78 4.06 -15.05
CA ILE A 124 0.22 4.93 -15.70
C ILE A 124 -0.39 5.69 -16.88
N GLU A 125 -1.18 5.02 -17.73
CA GLU A 125 -1.87 5.67 -18.85
C GLU A 125 -2.89 6.71 -18.36
N HIS A 126 -3.61 6.41 -17.28
CA HIS A 126 -4.51 7.36 -16.65
C HIS A 126 -3.76 8.61 -16.16
N ILE A 127 -2.64 8.42 -15.44
CA ILE A 127 -1.80 9.52 -14.95
C ILE A 127 -1.30 10.36 -16.12
N ARG A 128 -0.76 9.75 -17.19
CA ARG A 128 -0.33 10.46 -18.41
C ARG A 128 -1.44 11.31 -18.98
N LYS A 129 -2.60 10.70 -19.25
CA LYS A 129 -3.75 11.37 -19.87
C LYS A 129 -4.17 12.59 -19.06
N HIS A 130 -4.19 12.50 -17.73
CA HIS A 130 -4.66 13.59 -16.91
C HIS A 130 -3.60 14.64 -16.61
N ILE A 131 -2.32 14.28 -16.47
CA ILE A 131 -1.26 15.23 -16.11
C ILE A 131 -0.67 15.94 -17.34
N ASP A 132 -0.46 15.23 -18.45
CA ASP A 132 0.12 15.84 -19.64
C ASP A 132 -0.86 16.82 -20.31
N ASN A 133 -2.16 16.64 -20.08
CA ASN A 133 -3.18 17.62 -20.46
C ASN A 133 -3.10 18.95 -19.70
N TYR A 134 -2.45 19.02 -18.54
CA TYR A 134 -2.21 20.28 -17.80
C TYR A 134 -0.91 20.99 -18.19
N LYS A 135 -0.09 20.38 -19.07
CA LYS A 135 1.15 21.00 -19.58
C LYS A 135 0.97 21.74 -20.91
N ASN A 136 -0.21 21.65 -21.51
CA ASN A 136 -0.63 22.40 -22.70
C ASN A 136 -1.59 23.53 -22.30
#